data_AF-A0A8J2TJV6-F1
#
_entry.id   AF-A0A8J2TJV6-F1
#
_cell.length_a   1.000
_cell.length_b   1.000
_cell.length_c   1.000
_cell.angle_alpha   90.00
_cell.angle_beta   90.00
_cell.angle_gamma   90.00
#
_symmetry.space_group_name_H-M   'P 1'
#
loop_
_entity.id
_entity.type
_entity.pdbx_description
1 polymer ?
#
loop_
_entity_poly.entity_id
_entity_poly.type
_entity_poly.pdbx_seq_one_letter_code
_entity_poly.pdbx_strand_id
1 'polypeptide(L)'
;MTTLNISLPDSMRSFIDEQIKQKGYSTASEYIRHLIRLEQEREEQKRLESLLLEGLDSGEPIEINEQWWENKQIELLQRLRP
;
A
#
# COMPACT_ATOMS: atom_id res chain seq x y z
N MET A 1 -5.60 17.04 -13.83
CA MET A 1 -4.40 16.19 -13.96
C MET A 1 -3.19 17.10 -13.90
N THR A 2 -2.17 16.71 -13.13
CA THR A 2 -0.86 17.38 -13.09
C THR A 2 0.06 16.75 -14.13
N THR A 3 0.92 17.56 -14.75
CA THR A 3 1.91 17.10 -15.73
C THR A 3 3.23 16.75 -15.04
N LEU A 4 3.88 15.67 -15.49
CA LEU A 4 5.19 15.23 -15.02
C LEU A 4 6.11 15.13 -16.23
N ASN A 5 7.17 15.95 -16.26
CA ASN A 5 8.18 15.91 -17.30
C ASN A 5 9.37 15.08 -16.83
N ILE A 6 9.75 14.05 -17.59
CA ILE A 6 10.83 13.13 -17.26
C ILE A 6 11.76 13.04 -18.47
N SER A 7 13.06 13.17 -18.24
CA SER A 7 14.09 12.86 -19.24
C SER A 7 14.51 11.41 -19.08
N LEU A 8 14.52 10.66 -20.18
CA LEU A 8 14.88 9.24 -20.19
C LEU A 8 15.97 9.01 -21.24
N PRO A 9 16.95 8.13 -20.97
CA PRO A 9 17.85 7.63 -22.01
C PRO A 9 17.08 6.92 -23.14
N ASP A 10 17.65 6.94 -24.35
CA ASP A 10 17.03 6.33 -25.54
C ASP A 10 16.70 4.84 -25.37
N SER A 11 17.52 4.12 -24.59
CA SER A 11 17.29 2.72 -24.26
C SER A 11 16.01 2.51 -23.44
N MET A 12 15.75 3.37 -22.44
CA MET A 12 14.53 3.32 -21.65
C MET A 12 13.29 3.72 -22.46
N ARG A 13 13.44 4.70 -23.36
CA ARG A 13 12.35 5.08 -24.27
C ARG A 13 11.96 3.92 -25.19
N SER A 14 12.95 3.29 -25.81
CA SER A 14 12.74 2.15 -26.70
C SER A 14 12.07 0.98 -25.99
N PHE A 15 12.48 0.70 -24.74
CA PHE A 15 11.82 -0.30 -23.89
C PHE A 15 10.35 0.04 -23.64
N ILE A 16 10.04 1.29 -23.28
CA ILE A 16 8.65 1.73 -23.07
C ILE A 16 7.83 1.56 -24.35
N ASP A 17 8.36 1.97 -25.50
CA ASP A 17 7.68 1.84 -26.79
C ASP A 17 7.37 0.37 -27.15
N GLU A 18 8.27 -0.56 -26.80
CA GLU A 18 8.03 -2.01 -26.94
C GLU A 18 6.93 -2.50 -25.98
N GLN A 19 6.96 -2.08 -24.72
CA GLN A 19 5.94 -2.46 -23.72
C GLN A 19 4.55 -1.95 -24.11
N ILE A 20 4.46 -0.74 -24.66
CA ILE A 20 3.20 -0.18 -25.19
C ILE A 20 2.63 -1.09 -26.27
N LYS A 21 3.45 -1.51 -27.25
CA LYS A 21 3.02 -2.40 -28.34
C LYS A 21 2.61 -3.78 -27.84
N GLN A 22 3.40 -4.38 -26.95
CA GLN A 22 3.18 -5.75 -26.47
C GLN A 22 1.97 -5.86 -25.54
N LYS A 23 1.77 -4.86 -24.67
CA LYS A 23 0.72 -4.88 -23.64
C LYS A 23 -0.52 -4.06 -24.03
N GLY A 24 -0.53 -3.49 -25.23
CA GLY A 24 -1.70 -2.79 -25.78
C GLY A 24 -2.00 -1.43 -25.14
N TYR A 25 -1.00 -0.76 -24.55
CA TYR A 25 -1.19 0.61 -24.06
C TYR A 25 -1.26 1.59 -25.23
N SER A 26 -1.95 2.71 -25.04
CA SER A 26 -2.08 3.76 -26.06
C SER A 26 -0.96 4.81 -25.97
N THR A 27 -0.38 5.01 -24.78
CA THR A 27 0.66 6.04 -24.55
C THR A 27 1.66 5.62 -23.47
N ALA A 28 2.85 6.24 -23.49
CA ALA A 28 3.84 6.09 -22.42
C ALA A 28 3.29 6.54 -21.06
N SER A 29 2.52 7.64 -21.04
CA SER A 29 1.88 8.13 -19.81
C SER A 29 0.88 7.14 -19.22
N GLU A 30 0.22 6.32 -20.04
CA GLU A 30 -0.65 5.25 -19.58
C GLU A 30 0.14 4.10 -18.97
N TYR A 31 1.18 3.63 -19.67
CA TYR A 31 2.06 2.59 -19.16
C TYR A 31 2.70 2.99 -17.82
N ILE A 32 3.24 4.21 -17.72
CA ILE A 32 3.86 4.72 -16.50
C ILE A 32 2.85 4.84 -15.36
N ARG A 33 1.64 5.35 -15.61
CA ARG A 33 0.57 5.39 -14.58
C ARG A 33 0.20 4.01 -14.08
N HIS A 34 0.16 3.02 -14.97
CA HIS A 34 -0.08 1.64 -14.59
C HIS A 34 1.04 1.10 -13.69
N LEU A 35 2.31 1.32 -14.04
CA LEU A 35 3.45 0.93 -13.20
C LEU A 35 3.40 1.59 -11.81
N ILE A 36 3.04 2.89 -11.74
CA ILE A 36 2.91 3.59 -10.45
C ILE A 36 1.83 2.95 -9.58
N ARG A 37 0.69 2.55 -10.16
CA ARG A 37 -0.38 1.87 -9.41
C ARG A 37 0.07 0.51 -8.88
N LEU A 38 0.78 -0.27 -9.70
CA LEU A 38 1.34 -1.56 -9.27
C LEU A 38 2.35 -1.36 -8.12
N GLU A 39 3.18 -0.32 -8.19
CA GLU A 39 4.12 -0.02 -7.11
C GLU A 39 3.38 0.41 -5.83
N GLN A 40 2.32 1.23 -5.94
CA GLN A 40 1.49 1.61 -4.79
C GLN A 40 0.82 0.38 -4.13
N GLU A 41 0.28 -0.52 -4.93
CA GLU A 41 -0.31 -1.77 -4.45
C GLU A 41 0.73 -2.65 -3.75
N ARG A 42 1.95 -2.74 -4.31
CA ARG A 42 3.06 -3.47 -3.69
C ARG A 42 3.47 -2.87 -2.35
N GLU A 43 3.57 -1.55 -2.25
CA GLU A 43 3.93 -0.88 -1.00
C GLU A 43 2.84 -1.04 0.07
N GLU A 44 1.56 -0.98 -0.31
CA GLU A 44 0.45 -1.23 0.62
C GLU A 44 0.44 -2.68 1.11
N GLN A 45 0.70 -3.64 0.22
CA GLN A 45 0.83 -5.05 0.58
C GLN A 45 1.97 -5.28 1.57
N LYS A 46 3.16 -4.70 1.32
CA LYS A 46 4.29 -4.76 2.27
C LYS A 46 3.94 -4.15 3.62
N ARG A 47 3.20 -3.05 3.63
CA ARG A 47 2.74 -2.42 4.87
C ARG A 47 1.82 -3.35 5.65
N LEU A 48 0.86 -4.00 4.98
CA LEU A 48 -0.03 -4.98 5.61
C LEU A 48 0.76 -6.14 6.20
N GLU A 49 1.71 -6.70 5.44
CA GLU A 49 2.60 -7.78 5.91
C GLU A 49 3.38 -7.37 7.16
N SER A 50 3.93 -6.14 7.17
CA SER A 50 4.63 -5.61 8.34
C SER A 50 3.73 -5.52 9.57
N LEU A 51 2.47 -5.08 9.42
CA LEU A 51 1.51 -5.00 10.52
C LEU A 51 1.09 -6.37 11.02
N LEU A 52 0.96 -7.35 10.13
CA LEU A 52 0.68 -8.74 10.51
C LEU A 52 1.82 -9.35 11.30
N LEU A 53 3.08 -9.12 10.88
CA LEU A 53 4.26 -9.54 11.63
C LEU A 53 4.32 -8.89 13.02
N GLU A 54 4.08 -7.57 13.09
CA GLU A 54 3.98 -6.86 14.38
C GLU A 54 2.90 -7.48 15.28
N GLY A 55 1.74 -7.86 14.73
CA GLY A 55 0.68 -8.56 15.45
C GLY A 55 1.09 -9.94 15.94
N LEU A 56 1.82 -10.72 15.13
CA LEU A 56 2.34 -12.03 15.54
C LEU A 56 3.39 -11.91 16.64
N ASP A 57 4.21 -10.86 16.58
CA ASP A 57 5.26 -10.57 17.57
C ASP A 57 4.72 -9.82 18.81
N SER A 58 3.42 -9.49 18.85
CA SER A 58 2.80 -8.69 19.92
C SER A 58 2.60 -9.44 21.26
N GLY A 59 2.93 -10.73 21.29
CA GLY A 59 2.85 -11.58 22.47
C GLY A 59 1.77 -12.66 22.36
N GLU A 60 1.42 -13.25 23.50
CA GLU A 60 0.45 -14.35 23.54
C GLU A 60 -0.96 -13.88 23.13
N PRO A 61 -1.64 -14.60 22.21
CA PRO A 61 -3.03 -14.30 21.87
C PRO A 61 -3.93 -14.36 23.10
N ILE A 62 -4.77 -13.34 23.25
CA ILE A 62 -5.80 -13.30 24.28
C ILE A 62 -7.17 -13.64 23.69
N GLU A 63 -8.01 -14.31 24.46
CA GLU A 63 -9.40 -14.54 24.07
C GLU A 63 -10.18 -13.23 24.13
N ILE A 64 -10.76 -12.82 23.00
CA ILE A 64 -11.62 -11.65 22.93
C ILE A 64 -13.08 -12.10 23.01
N ASN A 65 -13.69 -11.82 24.16
CA ASN A 65 -15.11 -12.03 24.44
C ASN A 65 -15.82 -10.70 24.75
N GLU A 66 -17.14 -10.75 24.97
CA GLU A 66 -17.95 -9.56 25.24
C GLU A 66 -17.49 -8.82 26.50
N GLN A 67 -17.18 -9.55 27.58
CA GLN A 67 -16.69 -8.95 28.82
C GLN A 67 -15.35 -8.24 28.64
N TRP A 68 -14.46 -8.78 27.81
CA TRP A 68 -13.19 -8.14 27.46
C TRP A 68 -13.43 -6.79 26.77
N TRP A 69 -14.36 -6.74 25.81
CA TRP A 69 -14.71 -5.51 25.10
C TRP A 69 -15.29 -4.44 26.03
N GLU A 70 -16.23 -4.82 26.91
CA GLU A 70 -16.82 -3.90 27.90
C GLU A 70 -15.73 -3.30 28.80
N ASN A 71 -14.86 -4.15 29.34
CA ASN A 71 -13.75 -3.71 30.20
C ASN A 71 -12.78 -2.78 29.44
N LYS A 72 -12.46 -3.11 28.18
CA LYS A 72 -11.58 -2.30 27.35
C LYS A 72 -12.17 -0.92 27.05
N GLN A 73 -13.47 -0.85 26.75
CA GLN A 73 -14.17 0.42 26.54
C GLN A 73 -14.15 1.29 27.80
N ILE A 74 -14.43 0.71 28.97
CA ILE A 74 -14.38 1.43 30.25
C ILE A 74 -12.97 1.97 30.51
N GLU A 75 -11.93 1.17 30.31
CA GLU A 75 -10.53 1.57 30.47
C GLU A 75 -10.17 2.77 29.56
N LEU A 76 -10.52 2.69 28.28
CA LEU A 76 -10.23 3.75 27.31
C LEU A 76 -10.98 5.05 27.65
N LEU A 77 -12.25 4.97 28.06
CA LEU A 77 -13.04 6.12 28.47
C LEU A 77 -12.50 6.79 29.73
N GLN A 78 -11.94 6.02 30.67
CA GLN A 78 -11.28 6.57 31.85
C GLN A 78 -9.98 7.30 31.48
N ARG A 79 -9.20 6.76 30.54
CA ARG A 79 -7.96 7.37 30.06
C ARG A 79 -8.16 8.66 29.25
N LEU A 80 -9.34 8.81 28.63
CA LEU A 80 -9.74 9.98 27.87
C LEU A 80 -10.40 11.08 28.71
N ARG A 81 -10.70 10.83 30.00
CA ARG A 81 -11.12 11.91 30.91
C ARG A 81 -9.89 12.71 31.35
N PRO A 82 -9.93 14.06 31.23
CA PRO A 82 -8.83 14.93 31.63
C PRO A 82 -8.59 14.92 33.14
#